data_AF-A0A4R6RJ80-F1
#
_entry.id   AF-A0A4R6RJ80-F1
#
_cell.length_a   1.000
_cell.length_b   1.000
_cell.length_c   1.000
_cell.angle_alpha   90.00
_cell.angle_beta   90.00
_cell.angle_gamma   90.00
#
_symmetry.space_group_name_H-M   'P 1'
#
loop_
_entity.id
_entity.type
_entity.pdbx_description
1 polymer ?
#
loop_
_entity_poly.entity_id
_entity_poly.type
_entity_poly.pdbx_seq_one_letter_code
_entity_poly.pdbx_strand_id
1 'polypeptide(L)'
;MSTSSPTDRSHPPREVFIQGLTSAGRTFRPSDWAERLAGAMSCFRPGGVASGPMAHIGYSPYCVPTSIDNVKCVVVNEALRDIEPMAWDFVMNFARDNDLQVVDACLLPDVRNPVKR
;
A
#
# COMPACT_ATOMS: atom_id res chain seq x y z
N MET A 1 -11.71 -26.96 -32.98
CA MET A 1 -10.93 -26.88 -31.73
C MET A 1 -10.42 -25.47 -31.63
N SER A 2 -11.14 -24.61 -30.91
CA SER A 2 -10.79 -23.19 -30.78
C SER A 2 -10.03 -23.01 -29.47
N THR A 3 -8.74 -22.71 -29.56
CA THR A 3 -7.88 -22.41 -28.43
C THR A 3 -8.15 -20.98 -27.97
N SER A 4 -8.84 -20.83 -26.85
CA SER A 4 -8.91 -19.57 -26.12
C SER A 4 -7.60 -19.38 -25.38
N SER A 5 -6.75 -18.45 -25.83
CA SER A 5 -5.57 -18.03 -25.07
C SER A 5 -6.02 -17.32 -23.78
N PRO A 6 -5.42 -17.61 -22.62
CA PRO A 6 -5.71 -16.87 -21.41
C PRO A 6 -5.13 -15.46 -21.54
N THR A 7 -5.97 -14.45 -21.32
CA THR A 7 -5.54 -13.06 -21.12
C THR A 7 -4.56 -13.01 -19.94
N ASP A 8 -3.27 -12.83 -20.23
CA ASP A 8 -2.31 -12.38 -19.23
C ASP A 8 -2.67 -10.93 -18.87
N ARG A 9 -3.47 -10.80 -17.80
CA ARG A 9 -3.79 -9.53 -17.19
C ARG A 9 -2.58 -9.11 -16.36
N SER A 10 -1.54 -8.63 -17.02
CA SER A 10 -0.45 -7.87 -16.41
C SER A 10 -0.97 -6.50 -15.93
N HIS A 11 -2.00 -6.49 -15.07
CA HIS A 11 -2.37 -5.31 -14.33
C HIS A 11 -1.32 -5.17 -13.24
N PRO A 12 -0.69 -4.00 -13.08
CA PRO A 12 0.16 -3.76 -11.93
C PRO A 12 -0.66 -4.06 -10.66
N PRO A 13 -0.03 -4.66 -9.64
CA PRO A 13 -0.72 -4.99 -8.39
C PRO A 13 -1.43 -3.73 -7.88
N ARG A 14 -2.70 -3.88 -7.53
CA ARG A 14 -3.52 -2.76 -7.08
C ARG A 14 -2.99 -2.30 -5.72
N GLU A 15 -2.96 -1.00 -5.50
CA GLU A 15 -2.52 -0.42 -4.24
C GLU A 15 -3.69 0.33 -3.59
N VAL A 16 -3.71 0.31 -2.27
CA VAL A 16 -4.70 0.98 -1.44
C VAL A 16 -3.99 1.97 -0.53
N PHE A 17 -4.53 3.17 -0.43
CA PHE A 17 -4.04 4.24 0.43
C PHE A 17 -4.96 4.37 1.63
N ILE A 18 -4.43 4.05 2.81
CA ILE A 18 -5.09 4.38 4.08
C ILE A 18 -4.59 5.75 4.50
N GLN A 19 -5.47 6.75 4.48
CA GLN A 19 -5.14 8.11 4.87
C GLN A 19 -5.39 8.31 6.36
N GLY A 20 -4.49 9.03 7.02
CA GLY A 20 -4.65 9.47 8.41
C GLY A 20 -5.67 10.59 8.56
N LEU A 21 -6.79 10.51 7.85
CA LEU A 21 -7.95 11.37 7.93
C LEU A 21 -9.16 10.52 8.21
N THR A 22 -9.97 10.95 9.17
CA THR A 22 -11.26 10.29 9.43
C THR A 22 -12.29 10.65 8.36
N SER A 23 -13.42 9.95 8.31
CA SER A 23 -14.54 10.34 7.42
C SER A 23 -15.00 11.78 7.64
N ALA A 24 -14.88 12.29 8.88
CA ALA A 24 -15.14 13.69 9.25
C ALA A 24 -14.02 14.69 8.90
N GLY A 25 -12.96 14.26 8.19
CA GLY A 25 -11.85 15.10 7.76
C GLY A 25 -10.86 15.49 8.88
N ARG A 26 -10.89 14.79 10.03
CA ARG A 26 -9.97 15.06 11.14
C ARG A 26 -8.70 14.24 11.00
N THR A 27 -7.54 14.83 11.30
CA THR A 27 -6.26 14.10 11.31
C THR A 27 -6.24 13.04 12.42
N PHE A 28 -5.94 11.80 12.03
CA PHE A 28 -5.75 10.69 12.95
C PHE A 28 -4.45 10.82 13.74
N ARG A 29 -4.47 10.32 14.98
CA ARG A 29 -3.37 10.43 15.95
C ARG A 29 -3.15 9.07 16.63
N PRO A 30 -1.93 8.80 17.12
CA PRO A 30 -0.75 9.67 17.10
C PRO A 30 -0.15 9.83 15.69
N SER A 31 0.75 10.81 15.51
CA SER A 31 1.31 11.13 14.18
C SER A 31 2.24 10.05 13.62
N ASP A 32 2.70 9.11 14.45
CA ASP A 32 3.56 7.98 14.10
C ASP A 32 2.77 6.68 13.82
N TRP A 33 1.45 6.77 13.67
CA TRP A 33 0.59 5.61 13.46
C TRP A 33 0.95 4.83 12.18
N ALA A 34 1.34 5.53 11.11
CA ALA A 34 1.64 4.94 9.82
C ALA A 34 2.90 4.06 9.92
N GLU A 35 3.93 4.58 10.58
CA GLU A 35 5.18 3.89 10.87
C GLU A 35 4.95 2.68 11.78
N ARG A 36 4.04 2.78 12.77
CA ARG A 36 3.65 1.66 13.65
C ARG A 36 2.94 0.55 12.88
N LEU A 37 1.97 0.90 12.03
CA LEU A 37 1.24 -0.07 11.23
C LEU A 37 2.16 -0.78 10.24
N ALA A 38 3.03 -0.03 9.54
CA ALA A 38 4.02 -0.60 8.63
C ALA A 38 5.05 -1.47 9.35
N GLY A 39 5.46 -1.09 10.56
CA GLY A 39 6.35 -1.88 11.41
C GLY A 39 5.75 -3.24 11.78
N ALA A 40 4.45 -3.29 12.11
CA ALA A 40 3.75 -4.54 12.39
C ALA A 40 3.74 -5.49 11.18
N MET A 41 3.77 -4.94 9.97
CA MET A 41 3.79 -5.72 8.72
C MET A 41 5.19 -6.07 8.22
N SER A 42 6.26 -5.67 8.92
CA SER A 42 7.67 -5.81 8.46
C SER A 42 8.11 -7.23 8.07
N CYS A 43 7.50 -8.26 8.66
CA CYS A 43 7.84 -9.67 8.42
C CYS A 43 7.37 -10.19 7.05
N PHE A 44 6.40 -9.52 6.40
CA PHE A 44 5.87 -9.95 5.10
C PHE A 44 6.77 -9.46 3.97
N ARG A 45 7.68 -10.30 3.47
CA ARG A 45 8.60 -9.94 2.37
C ARG A 45 8.80 -11.10 1.40
N PRO A 46 8.84 -10.86 0.08
CA PRO A 46 9.19 -11.90 -0.88
C PRO A 46 10.70 -12.20 -0.79
N GLY A 47 11.07 -13.48 -0.68
CA GLY A 47 12.44 -13.97 -0.92
C GLY A 47 13.43 -14.01 0.26
N GLY A 48 13.10 -13.49 1.45
CA GLY A 48 14.02 -13.49 2.60
C GLY A 48 15.21 -12.51 2.44
N VAL A 49 15.65 -11.94 3.58
CA VAL A 49 16.68 -10.88 3.75
C VAL A 49 16.63 -9.72 2.74
N ALA A 50 16.15 -8.57 3.21
CA ALA A 50 15.93 -7.39 2.38
C ALA A 50 17.18 -6.96 1.59
N SER A 51 17.11 -7.09 0.28
CA SER A 51 18.11 -6.61 -0.67
C SER A 51 17.46 -5.48 -1.47
N GLY A 52 17.63 -4.23 -1.01
CA GLY A 52 17.11 -3.04 -1.69
C GLY A 52 17.29 -1.75 -0.91
N PRO A 53 17.12 -0.58 -1.52
CA PRO A 53 17.30 0.74 -0.89
C PRO A 53 16.38 1.04 0.30
N MET A 54 15.37 0.19 0.57
CA MET A 54 14.49 0.30 1.74
C MET A 54 14.80 -0.74 2.83
N ALA A 55 15.76 -1.63 2.59
CA ALA A 55 16.12 -2.73 3.50
C ALA A 55 16.57 -2.25 4.87
N HIS A 56 17.24 -1.10 4.91
CA HIS A 56 17.78 -0.47 6.12
C HIS A 56 16.70 0.18 7.01
N ILE A 57 15.45 0.33 6.51
CA ILE A 57 14.34 0.96 7.24
C ILE A 57 13.31 -0.06 7.74
N GLY A 58 13.53 -1.36 7.55
CA GLY A 58 12.78 -2.40 8.27
C GLY A 58 11.33 -2.65 7.83
N TYR A 59 10.72 -1.88 6.93
CA TYR A 59 9.33 -2.08 6.51
C TYR A 59 9.15 -3.16 5.42
N SER A 60 7.92 -3.66 5.28
CA SER A 60 7.53 -4.57 4.19
C SER A 60 7.31 -3.79 2.89
N PRO A 61 7.65 -4.34 1.71
CA PRO A 61 7.28 -3.73 0.43
C PRO A 61 5.76 -3.69 0.21
N TYR A 62 4.98 -4.46 0.98
CA TYR A 62 3.53 -4.51 0.84
C TYR A 62 2.78 -3.55 1.77
N CYS A 63 3.48 -2.89 2.70
CA CYS A 63 2.89 -1.95 3.65
C CYS A 63 3.93 -0.88 3.98
N VAL A 64 3.82 0.28 3.31
CA VAL A 64 4.85 1.33 3.33
C VAL A 64 4.26 2.62 3.90
N PRO A 65 4.88 3.22 4.94
CA PRO A 65 4.42 4.49 5.47
C PRO A 65 4.85 5.63 4.55
N THR A 66 3.95 6.59 4.33
CA THR A 66 4.19 7.75 3.47
C THR A 66 3.49 9.01 4.02
N SER A 67 3.61 10.13 3.32
CA SER A 67 2.84 11.34 3.59
C SER A 67 2.42 12.02 2.30
N ILE A 68 1.14 12.32 2.17
CA ILE A 68 0.54 13.03 1.03
C ILE A 68 -0.08 14.31 1.57
N ASP A 69 0.25 15.47 0.99
CA ASP A 69 -0.29 16.77 1.42
C ASP A 69 -0.18 16.99 2.95
N ASN A 70 0.96 16.59 3.53
CA ASN A 70 1.24 16.68 4.97
C ASN A 70 0.32 15.82 5.87
N VAL A 71 -0.46 14.92 5.29
CA VAL A 71 -1.25 13.88 5.96
C VAL A 71 -0.46 12.58 5.93
N LYS A 72 -0.34 11.93 7.09
CA LYS A 72 0.29 10.61 7.23
C LYS A 72 -0.58 9.54 6.57
N CYS A 73 0.01 8.68 5.75
CA CYS A 73 -0.71 7.62 5.05
C CYS A 73 0.08 6.31 5.06
N VAL A 74 -0.59 5.20 4.75
CA VAL A 74 0.04 3.91 4.49
C VAL A 74 -0.41 3.42 3.12
N VAL A 75 0.57 3.03 2.29
CA VAL A 75 0.33 2.36 1.00
C VAL A 75 0.36 0.86 1.24
N VAL A 76 -0.71 0.18 0.85
CA VAL A 76 -0.88 -1.27 1.02
C VAL A 76 -1.02 -1.90 -0.35
N ASN A 77 -0.13 -2.84 -0.66
CA ASN A 77 -0.17 -3.56 -1.92
C ASN A 77 -1.11 -4.77 -1.81
N GLU A 78 -2.03 -4.94 -2.76
CA GLU A 78 -3.00 -6.05 -2.76
C GLU A 78 -2.34 -7.44 -2.78
N ALA A 79 -1.09 -7.56 -3.26
CA ALA A 79 -0.33 -8.80 -3.17
C ALA A 79 -0.15 -9.31 -1.71
N LEU A 80 -0.27 -8.43 -0.70
CA LEU A 80 -0.31 -8.87 0.70
C LEU A 80 -1.44 -9.85 0.96
N ARG A 81 -2.59 -9.65 0.31
CA ARG A 81 -3.77 -10.51 0.43
C ARG A 81 -3.51 -11.91 -0.13
N ASP A 82 -2.75 -12.02 -1.22
CA ASP A 82 -2.40 -13.31 -1.82
C ASP A 82 -1.34 -14.07 -0.99
N ILE A 83 -0.51 -13.34 -0.24
CA ILE A 83 0.55 -13.90 0.59
C ILE A 83 0.03 -14.32 1.97
N GLU A 84 -0.66 -13.40 2.65
CA GLU A 84 -1.21 -13.59 3.97
C GLU A 84 -2.54 -12.82 4.11
N PRO A 85 -3.68 -13.46 3.79
CA PRO A 85 -5.00 -12.83 3.87
C PRO A 85 -5.31 -12.24 5.25
N MET A 86 -4.83 -12.86 6.33
CA MET A 86 -5.08 -12.35 7.69
C MET A 86 -4.37 -11.02 7.95
N ALA A 87 -3.19 -10.81 7.35
CA ALA A 87 -2.46 -9.55 7.46
C ALA A 87 -3.14 -8.44 6.67
N TRP A 88 -3.65 -8.76 5.47
CA TRP A 88 -4.49 -7.84 4.70
C TRP A 88 -5.73 -7.43 5.50
N ASP A 89 -6.47 -8.40 6.02
CA ASP A 89 -7.69 -8.14 6.80
C ASP A 89 -7.39 -7.33 8.06
N PHE A 90 -6.25 -7.59 8.73
CA PHE A 90 -5.80 -6.78 9.85
C PHE A 90 -5.62 -5.30 9.47
N VAL A 91 -4.95 -5.01 8.35
CA VAL A 91 -4.70 -3.65 7.88
C VAL A 91 -6.00 -2.95 7.45
N MET A 92 -6.88 -3.65 6.74
CA MET A 92 -8.17 -3.11 6.31
C MET A 92 -9.14 -2.90 7.48
N ASN A 93 -9.15 -3.80 8.45
CA ASN A 93 -9.93 -3.63 9.68
C ASN A 93 -9.38 -2.49 10.53
N PHE A 94 -8.05 -2.33 10.63
CA PHE A 94 -7.45 -1.18 11.31
C PHE A 94 -7.97 0.14 10.73
N ALA A 95 -8.04 0.28 9.41
CA ALA A 95 -8.61 1.47 8.79
C ALA A 95 -10.08 1.66 9.16
N ARG A 96 -10.89 0.60 9.05
CA ARG A 96 -12.32 0.64 9.36
C ARG A 96 -12.61 1.01 10.81
N ASP A 97 -11.92 0.36 11.75
CA ASP A 97 -12.14 0.51 13.18
C ASP A 97 -11.75 1.92 13.68
N ASN A 98 -10.84 2.58 12.96
CA ASN A 98 -10.40 3.94 13.24
C ASN A 98 -11.06 5.01 12.35
N ASP A 99 -12.09 4.64 11.58
CA ASP A 99 -12.82 5.50 10.65
C ASP A 99 -11.90 6.21 9.62
N LEU A 100 -10.81 5.55 9.21
CA LEU A 100 -9.84 6.11 8.28
C LEU A 100 -10.34 6.04 6.84
N GLN A 101 -10.06 7.08 6.08
CA GLN A 101 -10.34 7.12 4.65
C GLN A 101 -9.43 6.14 3.90
N VAL A 102 -10.03 5.33 3.04
CA VAL A 102 -9.34 4.34 2.21
C VAL A 102 -9.59 4.67 0.75
N VAL A 103 -8.53 4.79 -0.05
CA VAL A 103 -8.61 5.16 -1.47
C VAL A 103 -7.84 4.15 -2.30
N ASP A 104 -8.45 3.64 -3.37
CA ASP A 104 -7.75 2.84 -4.36
C ASP A 104 -6.80 3.72 -5.16
N ALA A 105 -5.52 3.37 -5.19
CA ALA A 105 -4.60 3.92 -6.17
C ALA A 105 -4.72 3.14 -7.47
N CYS A 106 -5.47 3.73 -8.40
CA CYS A 106 -5.19 3.50 -9.80
C CYS A 106 -3.87 4.21 -10.11
N LEU A 107 -2.81 3.45 -10.37
CA LEU A 107 -1.61 3.99 -11.01
C LEU A 107 -2.08 4.65 -12.32
N LEU A 108 -2.12 5.99 -12.34
CA LEU A 108 -2.20 6.70 -13.60
C LEU A 108 -0.90 6.35 -14.35
N PRO A 109 -0.97 5.86 -15.60
CA PRO A 109 0.24 5.56 -16.36
C PRO A 109 1.09 6.82 -16.36
N ASP A 110 2.38 6.67 -16.05
CA ASP A 110 3.35 7.77 -16.01
C ASP A 110 3.07 8.71 -17.18
N VAL A 111 2.59 9.91 -16.87
CA VAL A 111 2.55 10.98 -17.86
C VAL A 111 4.00 11.32 -18.08
N ARG A 112 4.66 10.58 -18.98
CA ARG A 112 5.98 10.88 -19.53
C ARG A 112 5.89 12.32 -19.98
N ASN A 113 6.41 13.23 -19.16
CA ASN A 113 6.48 14.63 -19.49
C ASN A 113 7.27 14.71 -20.80
N PRO A 114 6.69 15.17 -21.92
CA PRO A 114 7.46 15.32 -23.13
C PRO A 114 8.55 16.33 -22.83
N VAL A 115 9.80 15.87 -22.85
CA VAL A 115 10.99 16.70 -22.75
C VAL A 115 10.81 17.86 -23.74
N LYS A 116 10.60 19.06 -23.21
CA LYS A 116 10.53 20.26 -24.05
C LYS A 116 11.96 20.68 -24.37
N ARG A 117 12.28 20.51 -25.65
CA ARG A 117 13.35 21.10 -26.46
C ARG A 117 14.73 20.45 -26.38
#